data_AF-A0A6S6VJ22-F1
#
_entry.id   AF-A0A6S6VJ22-F1
#
_cell.length_a   1.000
_cell.length_b   1.000
_cell.length_c   1.000
_cell.angle_alpha   90.00
_cell.angle_beta   90.00
_cell.angle_gamma   90.00
#
_symmetry.space_group_name_H-M   'P 1'
#
loop_
_entity.id
_entity.type
_entity.pdbx_description
1 polymer ?
#
loop_
_entity_poly.entity_id
_entity_poly.type
_entity_poly.pdbx_seq_one_letter_code
_entity_poly.pdbx_strand_id
1 'polypeptide(L)'
;MGNSSHTPYLVTALKSSGGKVSIYHEQHLAIDEDRTSPTIDKITIVEMSGRGPESENLEEFWDIIMPKQDICTEVSPDRFNVDDYYCLEHGKTDKKCTITTKYGCFMNKPGHSDA
;
A
#
# COMPACT_ATOMS: atom_id res chain seq x y z
N MET A 1 -8.70 -13.06 -0.23
CA MET A 1 -7.45 -12.45 -0.75
C MET A 1 -6.80 -13.45 -1.69
N GLY A 2 -6.50 -13.06 -2.92
CA GLY A 2 -5.92 -13.95 -3.92
C GLY A 2 -4.44 -14.22 -3.70
N ASN A 3 -3.90 -15.22 -4.40
CA ASN A 3 -2.52 -15.68 -4.28
C ASN A 3 -1.52 -14.52 -4.40
N SER A 4 -0.54 -14.48 -3.50
CA SER A 4 0.59 -13.53 -3.61
C SER A 4 1.29 -13.69 -4.96
N SER A 5 1.69 -12.58 -5.59
CA SER A 5 2.47 -12.56 -6.85
C SER A 5 3.78 -13.34 -6.77
N HIS A 6 4.26 -13.60 -5.55
CA HIS A 6 5.49 -14.35 -5.29
C HIS A 6 5.30 -15.87 -5.18
N THR A 7 4.05 -16.36 -5.17
CA THR A 7 3.75 -17.81 -5.06
C THR A 7 4.47 -18.66 -6.10
N PRO A 8 4.55 -18.27 -7.40
CA PRO A 8 5.27 -19.05 -8.41
C PRO A 8 6.77 -19.20 -8.12
N TYR A 9 7.38 -18.16 -7.54
CA TYR A 9 8.80 -18.17 -7.19
C TYR A 9 9.08 -19.18 -6.07
N LEU A 10 8.28 -19.15 -4.99
CA LEU A 10 8.42 -20.07 -3.86
C LEU A 10 8.23 -21.54 -4.26
N VAL A 11 7.26 -21.81 -5.12
CA VAL A 11 7.00 -23.16 -5.64
C VAL A 11 8.22 -23.69 -6.41
N THR A 12 8.86 -22.82 -7.19
CA THR A 12 10.03 -23.18 -7.99
C THR A 12 11.24 -23.46 -7.09
N ALA A 13 11.50 -22.58 -6.12
CA ALA A 13 12.61 -22.72 -5.18
C ALA A 13 12.49 -23.97 -4.29
N LEU A 14 11.27 -24.31 -3.85
CA LEU A 14 11.04 -25.47 -2.99
C LEU A 14 11.04 -26.81 -3.76
N LYS A 15 10.72 -26.79 -5.06
CA LYS A 15 10.84 -27.98 -5.91
C LYS A 15 12.29 -28.27 -6.30
N SER A 16 13.11 -27.24 -6.52
CA SER A 16 14.53 -27.44 -6.89
C SER A 16 15.35 -28.05 -5.76
N SER A 17 14.93 -27.89 -4.50
CA SER A 17 15.54 -28.57 -3.34
C SER A 17 15.09 -30.02 -3.15
N GLY A 18 14.38 -30.62 -4.13
CA GLY A 18 13.90 -31.99 -4.08
C GLY A 18 12.65 -32.20 -3.22
N GLY A 19 12.03 -31.12 -2.73
CA GLY A 19 10.80 -31.18 -1.94
C GLY A 19 9.56 -31.41 -2.81
N LYS A 20 8.62 -32.22 -2.32
CA LYS A 20 7.27 -32.31 -2.90
C LYS A 20 6.43 -31.14 -2.39
N VAL A 21 6.03 -30.24 -3.28
CA VAL A 21 5.28 -29.03 -2.93
C VAL A 21 3.85 -29.14 -3.46
N SER A 22 2.86 -29.06 -2.57
CA SER A 22 1.44 -28.91 -2.88
C SER A 22 0.97 -27.52 -2.44
N ILE A 23 0.23 -26.84 -3.32
CA ILE A 23 -0.40 -25.56 -3.03
C ILE A 23 -1.84 -25.86 -2.66
N TYR A 24 -2.23 -25.51 -1.43
CA TYR A 24 -3.62 -25.54 -1.01
C TYR A 24 -4.18 -24.13 -1.10
N HIS A 25 -5.32 -23.99 -1.77
CA HIS A 25 -6.09 -22.76 -1.75
C HIS A 25 -7.19 -22.94 -0.70
N GLU A 26 -7.10 -22.26 0.44
CA GLU A 26 -8.26 -22.09 1.30
C GLU A 26 -9.20 -21.09 0.63
N GLN A 27 -10.13 -21.60 -0.18
CA GLN A 27 -11.32 -20.83 -0.53
C GLN A 27 -12.25 -20.89 0.68
N HIS A 28 -11.96 -20.11 1.73
CA HIS A 28 -12.96 -19.86 2.76
C HIS A 28 -13.57 -18.48 2.56
N LEU A 29 -14.49 -18.41 1.61
CA LEU A 29 -15.69 -17.58 1.65
C LEU A 29 -16.87 -18.41 1.12
N ALA A 30 -16.97 -19.65 1.57
CA ALA A 30 -18.25 -20.35 1.55
C ALA A 30 -18.94 -19.96 2.84
N ILE A 31 -20.07 -19.24 2.73
CA ILE A 31 -21.03 -19.15 3.82
C ILE A 31 -21.64 -20.55 3.92
N ASP A 32 -20.99 -21.42 4.69
CA ASP A 32 -21.46 -22.76 5.01
C ASP A 32 -22.40 -22.58 6.22
N GLU A 33 -23.73 -22.57 6.00
CA GLU A 33 -24.73 -22.45 7.07
C GLU A 33 -24.72 -23.64 8.04
N ASP A 34 -23.91 -24.69 7.80
CA ASP A 34 -23.91 -25.91 8.60
C ASP A 34 -22.52 -26.56 8.76
N ARG A 35 -21.52 -25.79 9.20
CA ARG A 35 -20.27 -26.37 9.74
C ARG A 35 -19.78 -25.67 10.99
N THR A 36 -19.70 -26.43 12.08
CA THR A 36 -18.82 -26.22 13.24
C THR A 36 -17.34 -26.26 12.83
N SER A 37 -16.89 -25.30 12.02
CA SER A 37 -15.50 -24.83 12.03
C SER A 37 -15.36 -23.86 13.22
N PRO A 38 -14.17 -23.69 13.83
CA PRO A 38 -13.99 -22.60 14.78
C PRO A 38 -14.35 -21.31 14.03
N THR A 39 -15.47 -20.72 14.43
CA THR A 39 -15.96 -19.47 13.86
C THR A 39 -14.83 -18.49 13.98
N ILE A 40 -14.32 -17.98 12.85
CA ILE A 40 -13.59 -16.73 12.91
C ILE A 40 -14.61 -15.73 13.44
N ASP A 41 -14.48 -15.38 14.72
CA ASP A 41 -15.43 -14.51 15.38
C ASP A 41 -15.57 -13.21 14.57
N LYS A 42 -16.82 -12.75 14.41
CA LYS A 42 -17.11 -11.53 13.66
C LYS A 42 -16.41 -10.36 14.35
N ILE A 43 -15.61 -9.60 13.60
CA ILE A 43 -14.97 -8.39 14.10
C ILE A 43 -15.82 -7.19 13.71
N THR A 44 -16.24 -6.40 14.69
CA THR A 44 -16.96 -5.14 14.48
C THR A 44 -15.99 -3.96 14.57
N ILE A 45 -16.06 -3.06 13.59
CA ILE A 45 -15.35 -1.77 13.63
C ILE A 45 -16.25 -0.79 14.39
N VAL A 46 -15.80 -0.38 15.57
CA VAL A 46 -16.57 0.53 16.45
C VAL A 46 -16.27 2.00 16.11
N GLU A 47 -15.05 2.29 15.66
CA GLU A 47 -14.58 3.63 15.35
C GLU A 47 -13.48 3.58 14.28
N MET A 48 -13.34 4.68 13.54
CA MET A 48 -12.22 4.93 12.63
C MET A 48 -11.69 6.35 12.86
N SER A 49 -10.39 6.51 12.79
CA SER A 49 -9.71 7.81 12.81
C SER A 49 -8.52 7.74 11.86
N GLY A 50 -8.20 8.84 11.18
CA GLY A 50 -7.05 8.87 10.29
C GLY A 50 -6.87 10.23 9.64
N ARG A 51 -5.67 10.42 9.08
CA ARG A 51 -5.30 11.56 8.25
C ARG A 51 -4.86 11.06 6.90
N GLY A 52 -5.31 11.72 5.85
CA GLY A 52 -4.94 11.41 4.47
C GLY A 52 -4.13 12.55 3.85
N PRO A 53 -3.76 12.40 2.58
CA PRO A 53 -3.26 13.54 1.82
C PRO A 53 -4.32 14.64 1.80
N GLU A 54 -3.91 15.88 2.04
CA GLU A 54 -4.79 17.05 2.14
C GLU A 54 -5.97 16.96 3.14
N SER A 55 -5.96 16.00 4.08
CA SER A 55 -7.06 15.78 5.03
C SER A 55 -6.59 15.50 6.46
N GLU A 56 -7.10 16.29 7.40
CA GLU A 56 -6.77 16.21 8.83
C GLU A 56 -7.73 15.32 9.63
N ASN A 57 -8.85 14.92 9.04
CA ASN A 57 -9.87 14.05 9.64
C ASN A 57 -10.61 13.24 8.55
N LEU A 58 -11.54 12.38 8.97
CA LEU A 58 -12.29 11.52 8.06
C LEU A 58 -13.27 12.28 7.19
N GLU A 59 -13.90 13.33 7.72
CA GLU A 59 -14.84 14.18 6.98
C GLU A 59 -14.15 14.84 5.77
N GLU A 60 -13.00 15.47 6.00
CA GLU A 60 -12.18 16.07 4.94
C GLU A 60 -11.69 15.03 3.93
N PHE A 61 -11.34 13.83 4.40
CA PHE A 61 -10.95 12.74 3.51
C PHE A 61 -12.11 12.34 2.58
N TRP A 62 -13.34 12.23 3.11
CA TRP A 62 -14.53 11.93 2.31
C TRP A 62 -14.83 13.02 1.30
N ASP A 63 -14.63 14.30 1.65
CA ASP A 63 -14.81 15.44 0.74
C ASP A 63 -13.85 15.39 -0.46
N ILE A 64 -12.69 14.75 -0.33
CA ILE A 64 -11.74 14.53 -1.42
C ILE A 64 -12.16 13.35 -2.30
N ILE A 65 -12.48 12.20 -1.71
CA ILE A 65 -12.70 10.96 -2.48
C ILE A 65 -14.09 10.86 -3.10
N MET A 66 -15.12 11.42 -2.49
CA MET A 66 -16.49 11.44 -3.03
C MET A 66 -16.58 12.08 -4.43
N PRO A 67 -15.98 13.26 -4.67
CA PRO A 67 -15.89 13.85 -6.00
C PRO A 67 -14.80 13.25 -6.90
N LYS A 68 -14.02 12.26 -6.43
CA LYS A 68 -12.88 11.67 -7.14
C LYS A 68 -11.78 12.69 -7.47
N GLN A 69 -11.43 13.56 -6.53
CA GLN A 69 -10.39 14.56 -6.75
C GLN A 69 -9.00 13.91 -6.91
N ASP A 70 -8.23 14.39 -7.89
CA ASP A 70 -6.81 14.08 -8.02
C ASP A 70 -6.00 15.17 -7.30
N ILE A 71 -5.38 14.75 -6.19
CA ILE A 71 -4.57 15.60 -5.31
C ILE A 71 -3.09 15.25 -5.39
N CYS A 72 -2.67 14.61 -6.50
CA CYS A 72 -1.27 14.34 -6.79
C CYS A 72 -0.57 15.66 -7.13
N THR A 73 0.43 16.01 -6.34
CA THR A 73 1.18 17.27 -6.48
C THR A 73 2.68 16.98 -6.61
N GLU A 74 3.43 17.97 -7.11
CA GLU A 74 4.89 17.87 -7.13
C GLU A 74 5.43 17.93 -5.70
N VAL A 75 6.54 17.23 -5.43
CA VAL A 75 7.21 17.27 -4.13
C VAL A 75 7.56 18.72 -3.78
N SER A 76 6.96 19.23 -2.70
CA SER A 76 7.27 20.57 -2.20
C SER A 76 8.75 20.69 -1.78
N PRO A 77 9.42 21.82 -2.09
CA PRO A 77 10.79 22.09 -1.65
C PRO A 77 11.00 22.04 -0.13
N ASP A 78 9.94 22.22 0.66
CA ASP A 78 9.95 22.08 2.12
C ASP A 78 10.31 20.66 2.59
N ARG A 79 10.09 19.64 1.73
CA ARG A 79 10.49 18.25 2.00
C ARG A 79 11.93 18.01 1.56
N PHE A 80 12.18 18.23 0.27
CA PHE A 80 13.50 18.21 -0.35
C PHE A 80 13.40 18.82 -1.75
N ASN A 81 14.53 19.29 -2.29
CA ASN A 81 14.59 19.74 -3.67
C ASN A 81 14.55 18.54 -4.63
N VAL A 82 13.45 18.39 -5.38
CA VAL A 82 13.22 17.24 -6.26
C VAL A 82 14.20 17.19 -7.43
N ASP A 83 14.70 18.34 -7.89
CA ASP A 83 15.59 18.43 -9.06
C ASP A 83 16.99 17.86 -8.78
N ASP A 84 17.37 17.75 -7.52
CA ASP A 84 18.63 17.12 -7.12
C ASP A 84 18.60 15.62 -7.43
N TYR A 85 17.42 14.98 -7.35
CA TYR A 85 17.24 13.53 -7.47
C TYR A 85 16.54 13.09 -8.76
N TYR A 86 15.83 13.99 -9.44
CA TYR A 86 15.06 13.63 -10.62
C TYR A 86 15.94 13.26 -11.81
N CYS A 87 15.64 12.12 -12.45
CA CYS A 87 16.22 11.68 -13.70
C CYS A 87 15.21 10.87 -14.51
N LEU A 88 14.98 11.26 -15.77
CA LEU A 88 14.07 10.56 -16.67
C LEU A 88 14.48 9.10 -16.94
N GLU A 89 15.77 8.78 -16.90
CA GLU A 89 16.29 7.45 -17.17
C GLU A 89 17.44 7.07 -16.22
N HIS A 90 17.33 5.92 -15.56
CA HIS A 90 18.37 5.42 -14.68
C HIS A 90 19.68 5.11 -15.43
N GLY A 91 20.82 5.49 -14.86
CA GLY A 91 22.14 5.14 -15.38
C GLY A 91 22.66 6.01 -16.53
N LYS A 92 21.89 6.98 -17.04
CA LYS A 92 22.36 7.96 -18.04
C LYS A 92 23.12 9.14 -17.44
N THR A 93 23.11 9.28 -16.13
CA THR A 93 23.78 10.37 -15.41
C THR A 93 24.73 9.80 -14.36
N ASP A 94 25.77 10.57 -14.01
CA ASP A 94 26.71 10.20 -12.94
C ASP A 94 26.06 10.23 -11.54
N LYS A 95 24.78 10.65 -11.44
CA LYS A 95 24.01 10.67 -10.20
C LYS A 95 23.67 9.23 -9.78
N LYS A 96 24.17 8.82 -8.61
CA LYS A 96 23.73 7.60 -7.92
C LYS A 96 22.47 7.93 -7.12
N CYS A 97 21.47 7.04 -7.13
CA CYS A 97 20.14 7.22 -6.51
C CYS A 97 19.29 8.32 -7.17
N THR A 98 18.66 7.98 -8.29
CA THR A 98 17.72 8.87 -9.01
C THR A 98 16.28 8.40 -8.90
N ILE A 99 15.34 9.35 -8.95
CA ILE A 99 13.89 9.10 -9.03
C ILE A 99 13.37 9.49 -10.41
N THR A 100 12.42 8.73 -10.95
CA THR A 100 11.79 8.98 -12.27
C THR A 100 10.47 9.72 -12.17
N THR A 101 9.95 9.94 -10.96
CA THR A 101 8.74 10.71 -10.68
C THR A 101 9.05 11.89 -9.78
N LYS A 102 8.37 13.01 -10.01
CA LYS A 102 8.40 14.17 -9.12
C LYS A 102 7.13 14.33 -8.28
N TYR A 103 6.16 13.45 -8.48
CA TYR A 103 4.80 13.62 -7.97
C TYR A 103 4.46 12.62 -6.87
N GLY A 104 3.55 13.01 -5.98
CA GLY A 104 2.97 12.18 -4.94
C GLY A 104 1.79 12.86 -4.24
N CYS A 105 1.16 12.15 -3.30
CA CYS A 105 0.12 12.70 -2.44
C CYS A 105 0.67 12.84 -1.02
N PHE A 106 0.60 14.04 -0.46
CA PHE A 106 1.36 14.41 0.72
C PHE A 106 0.46 14.78 1.90
N MET A 107 0.78 14.26 3.09
CA MET A 107 0.13 14.71 4.34
C MET A 107 0.55 16.15 4.68
N ASN A 108 -0.39 16.92 5.21
CA ASN A 108 -0.13 18.21 5.82
C ASN A 108 0.58 18.01 7.17
N LYS A 109 1.54 18.89 7.51
CA LYS A 109 2.22 18.95 8.82
C LYS A 109 2.61 17.57 9.41
N PRO A 110 3.36 16.73 8.70
CA PRO A 110 3.64 15.34 9.11
C PRO A 110 4.47 15.23 10.41
N GLY A 111 5.15 16.30 10.84
CA GLY A 111 5.95 16.33 12.07
C GLY A 111 5.24 16.92 13.30
N HIS A 112 3.98 17.36 13.17
CA HIS A 112 3.27 17.98 14.29
C HIS A 112 2.82 16.91 15.30
N SER A 113 3.25 17.04 16.56
CA SER A 113 2.86 16.19 17.68
C SER A 113 2.65 17.04 18.94
N ASP A 114 1.70 16.62 19.77
CA ASP A 114 1.42 17.16 21.09
C ASP A 114 2.28 16.43 22.13
N ALA A 115 3.45 16.99 22.45
CA ALA A 115 4.35 16.48 23.49
C ALA A 115 4.17 17.20 24.83
#